data_AF-A0A222MY39-F1
#
_entry.id   AF-A0A222MY39-F1
#
_cell.length_a   1.000
_cell.length_b   1.000
_cell.length_c   1.000
_cell.angle_alpha   90.00
_cell.angle_beta   90.00
_cell.angle_gamma   90.00
#
_symmetry.space_group_name_H-M   'P 1'
#
loop_
_entity.id
_entity.type
_entity.pdbx_description
1 polymer ?
#
loop_
_entity_poly.entity_id
_entity_poly.type
_entity_poly.pdbx_seq_one_letter_code
_entity_poly.pdbx_strand_id
1 'polypeptide(L)'
;MDFFDEMLSKSPREKFIEIVQNANSGAIEKAFDELLGEHIAMFELLEQKGLSEEDLLNFKLENSEKIESLKEDYFIGLGAKILGQE
;
A
#
# COMPACT_ATOMS: atom_id res chain seq x y z
N MET A 1 25.93 -13.62 9.48
CA MET A 1 25.08 -12.45 9.72
C MET A 1 23.92 -12.93 10.57
N ASP A 2 23.63 -12.22 11.66
CA ASP A 2 22.57 -12.61 12.58
C ASP A 2 21.20 -12.43 11.91
N PHE A 3 20.23 -13.29 12.24
CA PHE A 3 18.84 -13.20 11.73
C PHE A 3 18.23 -11.79 11.89
N PHE A 4 18.66 -11.07 12.93
CA PHE A 4 18.28 -9.67 13.17
C PHE A 4 18.87 -8.68 12.16
N ASP A 5 20.10 -8.89 11.65
CA ASP A 5 20.68 -8.05 10.59
C ASP A 5 19.90 -8.21 9.28
N GLU A 6 19.43 -9.42 8.98
CA GLU A 6 18.65 -9.72 7.78
C GLU A 6 17.21 -9.20 7.88
N MET A 7 16.63 -9.18 9.09
CA MET A 7 15.33 -8.57 9.34
C MET A 7 15.39 -7.03 9.29
N LEU A 8 16.51 -6.41 9.64
CA LEU A 8 16.66 -4.94 9.66
C LEU A 8 17.20 -4.37 8.34
N SER A 9 17.76 -5.20 7.46
CA SER A 9 18.32 -4.76 6.17
C SER A 9 17.28 -4.58 5.05
N LYS A 10 16.09 -5.16 5.18
CA LYS A 10 15.05 -5.15 4.15
C LYS A 10 14.25 -3.84 4.16
N SER A 11 14.03 -3.29 2.98
CA SER A 11 13.12 -2.17 2.75
C SER A 11 11.69 -2.51 3.19
N PRO A 12 10.87 -1.51 3.54
CA PRO A 12 9.47 -1.75 3.89
C PRO A 12 8.71 -2.49 2.79
N ARG A 13 8.98 -2.19 1.52
CA ARG A 13 8.48 -2.95 0.37
C ARG A 13 8.86 -4.44 0.41
N GLU A 14 10.13 -4.76 0.63
CA GLU A 14 10.58 -6.17 0.69
C GLU A 14 9.91 -6.92 1.84
N LYS A 15 9.81 -6.29 3.02
CA LYS A 15 9.09 -6.87 4.16
C LYS A 15 7.61 -7.10 3.86
N PHE A 16 6.96 -6.14 3.21
CA PHE A 16 5.57 -6.30 2.81
C PHE A 16 5.36 -7.49 1.87
N ILE A 17 6.23 -7.67 0.88
CA ILE A 17 6.17 -8.81 -0.04
C ILE A 17 6.33 -10.14 0.73
N GLU A 18 7.25 -10.19 1.70
CA GLU A 18 7.40 -11.38 2.55
C GLU A 18 6.17 -11.66 3.40
N ILE A 19 5.54 -10.63 3.98
CA ILE A 19 4.27 -10.78 4.70
C ILE A 19 3.21 -11.39 3.78
N VAL A 20 3.03 -10.84 2.58
CA VAL A 20 2.05 -11.35 1.61
C VAL A 20 2.34 -12.79 1.19
N GLN A 21 3.62 -13.17 1.04
CA GLN A 21 4.00 -14.52 0.64
C GLN A 21 3.72 -15.57 1.73
N ASN A 22 3.71 -15.17 3.00
CA ASN A 22 3.56 -16.09 4.14
C ASN A 22 2.17 -16.03 4.80
N ALA A 23 1.39 -14.98 4.57
CA ALA A 23 0.08 -14.80 5.16
C ALA A 23 -0.97 -15.77 4.59
N ASN A 24 -1.99 -16.06 5.40
CA ASN A 24 -3.13 -16.86 4.94
C ASN A 24 -3.99 -16.09 3.93
N SER A 25 -4.63 -16.81 3.00
CA SER A 25 -5.40 -16.19 1.91
C SER A 25 -6.56 -15.32 2.40
N GLY A 26 -7.21 -15.68 3.52
CA GLY A 26 -8.32 -14.90 4.07
C GLY A 26 -7.88 -13.54 4.63
N ALA A 27 -6.72 -13.48 5.28
CA ALA A 27 -6.14 -12.22 5.75
C ALA A 27 -5.76 -11.30 4.57
N ILE A 28 -5.20 -11.89 3.51
CA ILE A 28 -4.86 -11.15 2.28
C ILE A 28 -6.14 -10.65 1.60
N GLU A 29 -7.13 -11.52 1.37
CA GLU A 29 -8.41 -11.17 0.73
C GLU A 29 -9.06 -10.00 1.46
N LYS A 30 -9.19 -10.06 2.78
CA LYS A 30 -9.82 -8.99 3.56
C LYS A 30 -9.06 -7.67 3.48
N ALA A 31 -7.74 -7.70 3.61
CA ALA A 31 -6.93 -6.48 3.55
C ALA A 31 -6.96 -5.84 2.16
N PHE A 32 -6.97 -6.64 1.09
CA PHE A 32 -7.05 -6.15 -0.28
C PHE A 32 -8.47 -5.68 -0.65
N ASP A 33 -9.52 -6.33 -0.17
CA ASP A 33 -10.91 -5.89 -0.36
C ASP A 33 -11.13 -4.51 0.27
N GLU A 34 -10.61 -4.27 1.47
CA GLU A 34 -10.63 -2.96 2.11
C GLU A 34 -9.85 -1.91 1.28
N LEU A 35 -8.63 -2.25 0.84
CA LEU A 35 -7.80 -1.35 0.03
C LEU A 35 -8.47 -0.98 -1.30
N LEU A 36 -9.06 -1.97 -1.99
CA LEU A 36 -9.76 -1.76 -3.26
C LEU A 36 -11.03 -0.93 -3.05
N GLY A 37 -11.78 -1.18 -1.97
CA GLY A 37 -12.95 -0.39 -1.60
C GLY A 37 -12.59 1.08 -1.35
N GLU A 38 -11.52 1.34 -0.60
CA GLU A 38 -10.99 2.69 -0.39
C GLU A 38 -10.55 3.35 -1.71
N HIS A 39 -9.83 2.60 -2.56
CA HIS A 39 -9.36 3.10 -3.87
C HIS A 39 -10.51 3.53 -4.79
N ILE A 40 -11.52 2.67 -4.94
CA ILE A 40 -12.71 2.94 -5.75
C ILE A 40 -13.45 4.16 -5.19
N ALA A 41 -13.69 4.20 -3.88
CA ALA A 41 -14.38 5.33 -3.24
C ALA A 41 -13.64 6.66 -3.45
N MET A 42 -12.31 6.66 -3.38
CA MET A 42 -11.51 7.86 -3.66
C MET A 42 -11.66 8.30 -5.12
N PHE A 43 -11.62 7.37 -6.07
CA PHE A 43 -11.75 7.68 -7.48
C PHE A 43 -13.12 8.28 -7.82
N GLU A 44 -14.20 7.63 -7.36
CA GLU A 44 -15.58 8.13 -7.50
C GLU A 44 -15.75 9.52 -6.88
N LEU A 45 -15.11 9.77 -5.72
CA LEU A 45 -15.15 11.08 -5.07
C LEU A 45 -14.42 12.16 -5.89
N LEU A 46 -13.33 11.82 -6.57
CA LEU A 46 -12.62 12.73 -7.46
C LEU A 46 -13.50 13.10 -8.66
N GLU A 47 -14.12 12.11 -9.30
CA GLU A 47 -15.05 12.32 -10.41
C GLU A 47 -16.25 13.20 -10.00
N GLN A 48 -16.85 12.94 -8.83
CA GLN A 48 -17.94 13.76 -8.29
C GLN A 48 -17.52 15.22 -8.05
N LYS A 49 -16.23 15.47 -7.82
CA LYS A 49 -15.66 16.82 -7.67
C LYS A 49 -15.23 17.44 -9.00
N GLY A 50 -15.47 16.76 -10.12
CA GLY A 50 -15.10 17.23 -11.46
C GLY A 50 -13.60 17.15 -11.75
N LEU A 51 -12.85 16.35 -10.99
CA LEU A 51 -11.45 16.08 -11.27
C LEU A 51 -11.35 14.91 -12.24
N SER A 52 -10.56 15.11 -13.29
CA SER A 52 -10.33 14.12 -14.34
C SER A 52 -9.17 13.18 -14.02
N GLU A 53 -9.06 12.10 -14.79
CA GLU A 53 -7.87 11.25 -14.76
C GLU A 53 -6.58 12.01 -15.11
N GLU A 54 -6.67 13.03 -15.98
CA GLU A 54 -5.54 13.88 -16.34
C GLU A 54 -5.07 14.71 -15.13
N ASP A 55 -6.00 15.26 -14.34
CA ASP A 55 -5.66 15.98 -13.10
C ASP A 55 -4.95 15.06 -12.11
N LEU A 56 -5.43 13.82 -11.96
CA LEU A 56 -4.78 12.82 -11.11
C LEU A 56 -3.39 12.45 -11.61
N LEU A 57 -3.20 12.31 -12.93
CA LEU A 57 -1.91 12.00 -13.53
C LEU A 57 -0.91 13.16 -13.31
N ASN A 58 -1.34 14.39 -13.56
CA ASN A 58 -0.53 15.58 -13.35
C ASN A 58 -0.13 15.71 -11.88
N PHE A 59 -1.08 15.50 -10.96
CA PHE A 59 -0.80 15.48 -9.52
C PHE A 59 0.26 14.44 -9.16
N LYS A 60 0.20 13.23 -9.75
CA LYS A 60 1.20 12.17 -9.52
C LYS A 60 2.59 12.56 -10.03
N LEU A 61 2.68 13.20 -11.20
CA LEU A 61 3.95 13.63 -11.78
C LEU A 61 4.59 14.75 -10.95
N GLU A 62 3.80 15.76 -10.59
CA GLU A 62 4.23 16.91 -9.79
C GLU A 62 4.66 16.53 -8.37
N ASN A 63 4.10 15.44 -7.81
CA ASN A 63 4.35 15.01 -6.43
C ASN A 63 5.06 13.64 -6.36
N SER A 64 5.76 13.24 -7.41
CA SER A 64 6.34 11.89 -7.55
C SER A 64 7.21 11.47 -6.36
N GLU A 65 8.15 12.32 -5.91
CA GLU A 65 9.02 12.03 -4.75
C GLU A 65 8.22 11.81 -3.46
N LYS A 66 7.24 12.67 -3.21
CA LYS A 66 6.36 12.56 -2.05
C LYS A 66 5.53 11.28 -2.11
N ILE A 67 5.02 10.94 -3.29
CA ILE A 67 4.25 9.71 -3.50
C ILE A 67 5.11 8.47 -3.27
N GLU A 68 6.36 8.44 -3.75
CA GLU A 68 7.28 7.33 -3.46
C GLU A 68 7.56 7.21 -1.95
N SER A 69 7.79 8.32 -1.25
CA SER A 69 7.95 8.27 0.21
C SER A 69 6.70 7.73 0.92
N LEU A 70 5.51 8.15 0.50
CA LEU A 70 4.26 7.67 1.09
C LEU A 70 3.99 6.21 0.78
N LYS A 71 4.46 5.66 -0.36
CA LYS A 71 4.32 4.23 -0.66
C LYS A 71 4.99 3.35 0.38
N GLU A 72 6.14 3.77 0.93
CA GLU A 72 6.80 3.03 2.01
C GLU A 72 5.91 2.94 3.26
N ASP A 73 5.25 4.04 3.66
CA ASP A 73 4.29 4.03 4.77
C ASP A 73 3.09 3.13 4.48
N TYR A 74 2.60 3.13 3.24
CA TYR A 74 1.50 2.25 2.79
C TYR A 74 1.90 0.77 2.84
N PHE A 75 3.14 0.40 2.48
CA PHE A 75 3.62 -0.97 2.62
C PHE A 75 3.64 -1.43 4.07
N ILE A 76 4.08 -0.56 4.99
CA ILE A 76 4.06 -0.84 6.44
C ILE A 76 2.62 -1.01 6.93
N GLY A 77 1.75 -0.06 6.59
CA GLY A 77 0.36 -0.06 7.03
C GLY A 77 -0.42 -1.28 6.55
N LEU A 78 -0.30 -1.63 5.26
CA LEU A 78 -0.97 -2.79 4.69
C LEU A 78 -0.39 -4.11 5.22
N GLY A 79 0.93 -4.19 5.39
CA GLY A 79 1.57 -5.34 6.02
C GLY A 79 1.08 -5.57 7.45
N ALA A 80 0.97 -4.50 8.25
CA ALA A 80 0.39 -4.57 9.59
C ALA A 80 -1.09 -4.98 9.58
N LYS A 81 -1.89 -4.49 8.63
CA LYS A 81 -3.28 -4.94 8.46
C LYS A 81 -3.35 -6.45 8.19
N ILE A 82 -2.50 -6.99 7.31
CA ILE A 82 -2.49 -8.42 6.99
C ILE A 82 -2.10 -9.26 8.22
N LEU A 83 -1.02 -8.89 8.90
CA LEU A 83 -0.57 -9.61 10.11
C LEU A 83 -1.59 -9.54 11.26
N GLY A 84 -2.34 -8.44 11.37
CA GLY A 84 -3.36 -8.27 12.41
C GLY A 84 -4.66 -9.04 12.17
N GLN A 85 -4.80 -9.69 11.01
CA GLN A 85 -5.96 -10.51 10.63
C GLN A 85 -5.64 -12.02 10.72
N GLU A 86 -4.40 -12.38 11.04
CA GLU A 86 -4.00 -13.74 11.45
C GLU A 86 -4.48 -14.06 12.88
#